data_AF-V5F396-F1
#
_entry.id   AF-V5F396-F1
#
_cell.length_a   1.000
_cell.length_b   1.000
_cell.length_c   1.000
_cell.angle_alpha   90.00
_cell.angle_beta   90.00
_cell.angle_gamma   90.00
#
_symmetry.space_group_name_H-M   'P 1'
#
loop_
_entity.id
_entity.type
_entity.pdbx_description
1 polymer ?
#
loop_
_entity_poly.entity_id
_entity_poly.type
_entity_poly.pdbx_seq_one_letter_code
_entity_poly.pdbx_strand_id
1 'polypeptide(L)'
;MKKFIALFGLIMCCTTQASETALTWHTYKTITLPEVTQSRLNTKLKLIELVSLRQWNIINPTLDSFDMSLDRCNLKISFTNEAITISQGKLIHTPGSRPKRSNRRPPCTQTWLSNVVKDINTTLRIMSAQQETINLEKAHPIK
;
A
#
# COMPACT_ATOMS: atom_id res chain seq x y z
N MET A 1 -58.46 22.40 31.16
CA MET A 1 -57.72 21.11 31.09
C MET A 1 -56.87 21.11 29.83
N LYS A 2 -55.55 20.90 29.97
CA LYS A 2 -54.55 20.94 28.89
C LYS A 2 -54.52 19.60 28.14
N LYS A 3 -54.41 19.61 26.81
CA LYS A 3 -53.90 18.48 26.02
C LYS A 3 -53.06 19.01 24.85
N PHE A 4 -51.75 19.03 25.05
CA PHE A 4 -50.79 19.15 23.95
C PHE A 4 -50.46 17.73 23.49
N ILE A 5 -50.69 17.44 22.21
CA ILE A 5 -50.31 16.18 21.58
C ILE A 5 -48.93 16.41 20.96
N ALA A 6 -47.89 15.83 21.54
CA ALA A 6 -46.55 15.82 20.95
C ALA A 6 -46.43 14.61 20.02
N LEU A 7 -46.37 14.85 18.71
CA LEU A 7 -45.96 13.85 17.72
C LEU A 7 -44.44 13.75 17.73
N PHE A 8 -43.90 12.69 18.33
CA PHE A 8 -42.51 12.30 18.12
C PHE A 8 -42.42 11.52 16.80
N GLY A 9 -42.06 12.21 15.73
CA GLY A 9 -41.65 11.59 14.48
C GLY A 9 -40.34 10.83 14.70
N LEU A 10 -40.42 9.50 14.72
CA LEU A 10 -39.26 8.61 14.71
C LEU A 10 -38.59 8.69 13.33
N ILE A 11 -37.58 9.55 13.20
CA ILE A 11 -36.62 9.50 12.10
C ILE A 11 -35.72 8.30 12.40
N MET A 12 -36.08 7.12 11.90
CA MET A 12 -35.14 6.01 11.81
C MET A 12 -34.11 6.34 10.72
N CYS A 13 -32.98 6.91 11.14
CA CYS A 13 -31.76 6.84 10.35
C CYS A 13 -31.24 5.40 10.40
N CYS A 14 -31.64 4.59 9.42
CA CYS A 14 -30.90 3.37 9.09
C CYS A 14 -29.54 3.78 8.54
N THR A 15 -28.55 3.98 9.42
CA THR A 15 -27.15 3.99 9.01
C THR A 15 -26.82 2.57 8.57
N THR A 16 -26.92 2.30 7.27
CA THR A 16 -26.26 1.14 6.67
C THR A 16 -24.77 1.31 6.95
N GLN A 17 -24.26 0.64 7.99
CA GLN A 17 -22.82 0.39 8.08
C GLN A 17 -22.46 -0.37 6.82
N ALA A 18 -21.76 0.31 5.91
CA ALA A 18 -21.06 -0.37 4.84
C ALA A 18 -20.18 -1.41 5.52
N SER A 19 -20.48 -2.69 5.28
CA SER A 19 -19.61 -3.78 5.67
C SER A 19 -18.30 -3.59 4.92
N GLU A 20 -17.34 -2.89 5.54
CA GLU A 20 -15.95 -2.86 5.09
C GLU A 20 -15.52 -4.32 4.93
N THR A 21 -15.33 -4.76 3.70
CA THR A 21 -14.74 -6.07 3.43
C THR A 21 -13.35 -6.08 4.03
N ALA A 22 -13.20 -6.69 5.21
CA ALA A 22 -11.94 -6.76 5.91
C ALA A 22 -10.92 -7.50 5.02
N LEU A 23 -9.80 -6.82 4.74
CA LEU A 23 -8.65 -7.39 4.05
C LEU A 23 -7.74 -8.04 5.09
N THR A 24 -7.40 -9.32 4.88
CA THR A 24 -6.27 -9.94 5.59
C THR A 24 -5.00 -9.77 4.78
N TRP A 25 -3.95 -9.25 5.42
CA TRP A 25 -2.66 -9.03 4.80
C TRP A 25 -1.75 -10.23 5.00
N HIS A 26 -1.14 -10.72 3.92
CA HIS A 26 -0.15 -11.79 3.96
C HIS A 26 1.15 -11.32 3.36
N THR A 27 2.27 -11.56 4.06
CA THR A 27 3.60 -11.22 3.55
C THR A 27 3.89 -12.00 2.26
N TYR A 28 4.21 -11.28 1.20
CA TYR A 28 4.67 -11.84 -0.07
C TYR A 28 6.21 -11.86 -0.15
N LYS A 29 6.85 -10.71 0.16
CA LYS A 29 8.30 -10.58 0.07
C LYS A 29 8.82 -9.53 1.04
N THR A 30 9.98 -9.81 1.63
CA THR A 30 10.78 -8.83 2.36
C THR A 30 12.08 -8.56 1.58
N ILE A 31 12.44 -7.29 1.47
CA ILE A 31 13.63 -6.79 0.77
C ILE A 31 14.45 -6.02 1.81
N THR A 32 15.66 -6.47 2.09
CA THR A 32 16.59 -5.78 2.99
C THR A 32 17.06 -4.48 2.34
N LEU A 33 17.08 -3.39 3.11
CA LEU A 33 17.64 -2.12 2.69
C LEU A 33 19.18 -2.20 2.70
N PRO A 34 19.85 -1.61 1.71
CA PRO A 34 21.31 -1.55 1.71
C PRO A 34 21.83 -0.71 2.89
N GLU A 35 23.01 -1.05 3.40
CA GLU A 35 23.65 -0.37 4.55
C GLU A 35 24.02 1.10 4.25
N VAL A 36 24.11 1.46 2.97
CA VAL A 36 24.41 2.83 2.54
C VAL A 36 23.31 3.75 3.06
N THR A 37 23.64 4.57 4.07
CA THR A 37 22.73 5.46 4.78
C THR A 37 22.09 6.47 3.84
N GLN A 38 20.90 6.14 3.35
CA GLN A 38 20.03 7.05 2.63
C GLN A 38 18.94 7.58 3.54
N SER A 39 18.48 8.79 3.26
CA SER A 39 17.30 9.33 3.96
C SER A 39 16.09 8.41 3.71
N ARG A 40 15.53 7.85 4.78
CA ARG A 40 14.31 7.02 4.78
C ARG A 40 13.16 7.69 4.01
N LEU A 41 13.05 9.01 4.11
CA LEU A 41 12.07 9.81 3.39
C LEU A 41 12.31 9.76 1.86
N ASN A 42 13.56 9.87 1.41
CA ASN A 42 13.89 9.80 -0.02
C ASN A 42 13.60 8.41 -0.59
N THR A 43 13.95 7.35 0.14
CA THR A 43 13.63 5.97 -0.25
C THR A 43 12.12 5.81 -0.39
N LYS A 44 11.34 6.30 0.59
CA LYS A 44 9.88 6.24 0.53
C LYS A 44 9.30 7.02 -0.66
N LEU A 45 9.76 8.26 -0.90
CA LEU A 45 9.28 9.10 -2.00
C LEU A 45 9.59 8.47 -3.36
N LYS A 46 10.79 7.93 -3.55
CA LYS A 46 11.17 7.26 -4.81
C LYS A 46 10.36 5.99 -5.07
N LEU A 47 10.01 5.26 -4.02
CA LEU A 47 9.16 4.08 -4.15
C LEU A 47 7.69 4.42 -4.39
N ILE A 48 7.19 5.51 -3.78
CA ILE A 48 5.87 6.07 -4.09
C ILE A 48 5.81 6.49 -5.57
N GLU A 49 6.81 7.23 -6.04
CA GLU A 49 6.92 7.66 -7.44
C GLU A 49 6.86 6.45 -8.41
N LEU A 50 7.61 5.38 -8.10
CA LEU A 50 7.62 4.17 -8.91
C LEU A 50 6.26 3.47 -8.95
N VAL A 51 5.56 3.41 -7.82
CA VAL A 51 4.22 2.81 -7.73
C VAL A 51 3.20 3.65 -8.50
N SER A 52 3.28 4.98 -8.42
CA SER A 52 2.43 5.90 -9.19
C SER A 52 2.64 5.77 -10.70
N LEU A 53 3.88 5.57 -11.18
CA LEU A 53 4.18 5.34 -12.60
C LEU A 53 3.49 4.09 -13.17
N ARG A 54 3.17 3.11 -12.31
CA ARG A 54 2.43 1.90 -12.69
C ARG A 54 0.91 2.02 -12.52
N GLN A 55 0.39 3.24 -12.41
CA GLN A 55 -1.05 3.54 -12.30
C GLN A 55 -1.73 2.90 -11.07
N TRP A 56 -0.95 2.55 -10.04
CA TRP A 56 -1.52 2.07 -8.80
C TRP A 56 -2.10 3.25 -8.03
N ASN A 57 -3.31 3.06 -7.51
CA ASN A 57 -3.90 4.03 -6.59
C ASN A 57 -3.26 3.83 -5.22
N ILE A 58 -2.54 4.84 -4.73
CA ILE A 58 -1.98 4.85 -3.39
C ILE A 58 -3.08 5.24 -2.41
N ILE A 59 -3.26 4.43 -1.36
CA ILE A 59 -4.33 4.57 -0.37
C ILE A 59 -3.69 4.47 1.02
N ASN A 60 -4.27 5.16 2.00
CA ASN A 60 -3.86 5.09 3.41
C ASN A 60 -2.34 5.24 3.65
N PRO A 61 -1.68 6.28 3.12
CA PRO A 61 -0.27 6.51 3.42
C PRO A 61 -0.10 6.84 4.91
N THR A 62 0.73 6.07 5.60
CA THR A 62 1.19 6.34 6.97
C THR A 62 2.67 6.69 6.95
N LEU A 63 3.29 6.94 8.10
CA LEU A 63 4.74 7.16 8.19
C LEU A 63 5.53 5.96 7.63
N ASP A 64 5.11 4.76 8.02
CA ASP A 64 5.87 3.52 7.85
C ASP A 64 5.24 2.56 6.82
N SER A 65 4.14 2.95 6.17
CA SER A 65 3.52 2.13 5.14
C SER A 65 2.71 2.94 4.14
N PHE A 66 2.38 2.32 3.02
CA PHE A 66 1.25 2.73 2.20
C PHE A 66 0.59 1.50 1.60
N ASP A 67 -0.72 1.60 1.40
CA ASP A 67 -1.47 0.62 0.66
C ASP A 67 -1.54 1.07 -0.79
N MET A 68 -1.65 0.12 -1.71
CA MET A 68 -1.86 0.41 -3.12
C MET A 68 -2.85 -0.58 -3.70
N SER A 69 -3.69 -0.09 -4.60
CA SER A 69 -4.73 -0.89 -5.24
C SER A 69 -4.73 -0.69 -6.75
N LEU A 70 -4.73 -1.81 -7.48
CA LEU A 70 -4.95 -1.86 -8.92
C LEU A 70 -6.01 -2.94 -9.20
N ASP A 71 -7.17 -2.50 -9.69
CA ASP A 71 -8.39 -3.28 -9.90
C ASP A 71 -8.90 -4.04 -8.65
N ARG A 72 -8.32 -5.21 -8.38
CA ARG A 72 -8.63 -6.09 -7.24
C ARG A 72 -7.38 -6.62 -6.56
N CYS A 73 -6.21 -6.16 -6.98
CA CYS A 73 -4.97 -6.45 -6.31
C CYS A 73 -4.69 -5.34 -5.31
N ASN A 74 -4.72 -5.68 -4.03
CA ASN A 74 -4.33 -4.77 -2.97
C ASN A 74 -2.97 -5.21 -2.45
N LEU A 75 -2.01 -4.30 -2.44
CA LEU A 75 -0.71 -4.49 -1.84
C LEU A 75 -0.52 -3.50 -0.71
N LYS A 76 0.25 -3.89 0.29
CA LYS A 76 0.71 -3.01 1.35
C LYS A 76 2.22 -3.04 1.35
N ILE A 77 2.84 -1.88 1.25
CA ILE A 77 4.29 -1.70 1.38
C ILE A 77 4.54 -1.12 2.75
N SER A 78 5.34 -1.81 3.56
CA SER A 78 5.73 -1.37 4.89
C SER A 78 7.24 -1.19 4.95
N PHE A 79 7.69 -0.18 5.69
CA PHE A 79 9.07 0.28 5.78
C PHE A 79 9.54 0.19 7.22
N THR A 80 10.61 -0.54 7.46
CA THR A 80 11.42 -0.40 8.68
C THR A 80 12.71 0.34 8.34
N ASN A 81 13.61 0.47 9.32
CA ASN A 81 14.95 1.01 9.08
C ASN A 81 15.83 0.03 8.29
N GLU A 82 15.46 -1.24 8.24
CA GLU A 82 16.31 -2.32 7.72
C GLU A 82 15.69 -3.02 6.50
N ALA A 83 14.39 -2.86 6.28
CA ALA A 83 13.69 -3.62 5.25
C ALA A 83 12.42 -2.95 4.72
N ILE A 84 12.06 -3.37 3.52
CA ILE A 84 10.76 -3.12 2.88
C ILE A 84 10.01 -4.45 2.83
N THR A 85 8.79 -4.48 3.37
CA THR A 85 7.91 -5.65 3.32
C THR A 85 6.74 -5.38 2.39
N ILE A 86 6.55 -6.26 1.41
CA ILE A 86 5.44 -6.29 0.47
C ILE A 86 4.45 -7.33 0.96
N SER A 87 3.23 -6.91 1.27
CA SER A 87 2.12 -7.79 1.65
C SER A 87 1.01 -7.73 0.62
N GLN A 88 0.34 -8.86 0.41
CA GLN A 88 -0.82 -8.97 -0.45
C GLN A 88 -2.09 -9.05 0.39
N GLY A 89 -3.09 -8.24 0.05
CA GLY A 89 -4.41 -8.28 0.66
C GLY A 89 -5.27 -9.39 0.05
N LYS A 90 -5.87 -10.22 0.90
CA LYS A 90 -6.90 -11.19 0.53
C LYS A 90 -8.24 -10.74 1.12
N LEU A 91 -9.27 -10.67 0.28
CA LEU A 91 -10.63 -10.38 0.74
C LEU A 91 -11.13 -11.56 1.56
N ILE A 92 -11.55 -11.31 2.81
CA ILE A 92 -12.26 -12.30 3.60
C ILE A 92 -13.67 -12.44 3.00
N HIS A 93 -13.99 -13.62 2.49
CA HIS A 93 -15.37 -13.97 2.18
C HIS A 93 -16.04 -14.46 3.46
N THR A 94 -17.14 -13.81 3.86
CA THR A 94 -17.95 -14.23 4.99
C THR A 94 -18.49 -15.65 4.74
N PRO A 95 -18.37 -16.60 5.68
CA PRO A 95 -18.92 -17.94 5.53
C PRO A 95 -20.43 -17.84 5.24
N GLY A 96 -20.88 -18.38 4.11
CA GLY A 96 -22.29 -18.32 3.66
C GLY A 96 -22.55 -17.42 2.45
N SER A 97 -21.61 -16.55 2.06
CA SER A 97 -21.71 -15.83 0.79
C SER A 97 -21.22 -16.70 -0.36
N ARG A 98 -22.13 -17.26 -1.17
CA ARG A 98 -21.74 -17.92 -2.43
C ARG A 98 -21.07 -16.87 -3.31
N PRO A 99 -19.81 -17.04 -3.76
CA PRO A 99 -19.17 -16.08 -4.63
C PRO A 99 -19.99 -16.00 -5.93
N LYS A 100 -20.61 -14.83 -6.19
CA LYS A 100 -21.31 -14.57 -7.47
C LYS A 100 -20.32 -14.84 -8.60
N ARG A 101 -20.65 -15.83 -9.44
CA ARG A 101 -19.79 -16.35 -10.53
C ARG A 101 -19.51 -15.35 -11.66
N SER A 102 -20.19 -14.21 -11.70
CA SER A 102 -20.03 -13.20 -12.75
C SER A 102 -18.98 -12.15 -12.37
N ASN A 103 -17.92 -12.04 -13.18
CA ASN A 103 -16.75 -11.16 -13.02
C ASN A 103 -15.75 -11.59 -11.95
N ARG A 104 -15.15 -12.78 -12.11
CA ARG A 104 -13.85 -13.10 -11.52
C ARG A 104 -12.76 -12.25 -12.21
N ARG A 105 -12.62 -10.97 -11.83
CA ARG A 105 -11.40 -10.22 -12.16
C ARG A 105 -10.21 -10.95 -11.51
N PRO A 106 -9.08 -11.10 -12.20
CA PRO A 106 -7.98 -11.92 -11.71
C PRO A 106 -7.39 -11.34 -10.41
N PRO A 107 -7.07 -12.20 -9.41
CA PRO A 107 -6.32 -11.78 -8.22
C PRO A 107 -4.92 -11.29 -8.61
N CYS A 108 -4.17 -10.69 -7.68
CA CYS A 108 -2.76 -10.32 -7.90
C CYS A 108 -2.03 -11.49 -8.55
N THR A 109 -1.61 -11.32 -9.80
CA THR A 109 -0.85 -12.37 -10.49
C THR A 109 0.56 -12.40 -9.92
N GLN A 110 1.17 -13.58 -9.89
CA GLN A 110 2.56 -13.73 -9.45
C GLN A 110 3.50 -12.85 -10.29
N THR A 111 3.21 -12.67 -11.57
CA THR A 111 3.95 -11.79 -12.49
C THR A 111 3.92 -10.33 -12.03
N TRP A 112 2.75 -9.81 -11.62
CA TRP A 112 2.63 -8.44 -11.13
C TRP A 112 3.43 -8.23 -9.84
N LEU A 113 3.27 -9.16 -8.88
CA LEU A 113 4.00 -9.13 -7.63
C LEU A 113 5.52 -9.20 -7.86
N SER A 114 5.97 -10.05 -8.78
CA SER A 114 7.39 -10.15 -9.16
C SER A 114 7.92 -8.87 -9.81
N ASN A 115 7.10 -8.18 -10.62
CA ASN A 115 7.52 -6.91 -11.23
C ASN A 115 7.69 -5.83 -10.17
N VAL A 116 6.75 -5.71 -9.22
CA VAL A 116 6.89 -4.76 -8.10
C VAL A 116 8.18 -5.02 -7.31
N VAL A 117 8.53 -6.29 -7.04
CA VAL A 117 9.80 -6.65 -6.40
C VAL A 117 11.01 -6.22 -7.23
N LYS A 118 11.00 -6.51 -8.54
CA LYS A 118 12.11 -6.14 -9.45
C LYS A 118 12.32 -4.63 -9.48
N ASP A 119 11.23 -3.88 -9.51
CA ASP A 119 11.28 -2.43 -9.56
C ASP A 119 11.84 -1.84 -8.27
N ILE A 120 11.33 -2.28 -7.11
CA ILE A 120 11.85 -1.84 -5.80
C ILE A 120 13.35 -2.12 -5.71
N ASN A 121 13.78 -3.34 -6.06
CA ASN A 121 15.21 -3.69 -6.05
C ASN A 121 16.04 -2.82 -7.00
N THR A 122 15.50 -2.52 -8.19
CA THR A 122 16.19 -1.67 -9.17
C THR A 122 16.33 -0.24 -8.64
N THR A 123 15.27 0.32 -8.05
CA THR A 123 15.30 1.63 -7.40
C THR A 123 16.33 1.67 -6.28
N LEU A 124 16.34 0.68 -5.39
CA LEU A 124 17.31 0.63 -4.29
C LEU A 124 18.76 0.59 -4.81
N ARG A 125 19.04 -0.17 -5.88
CA ARG A 125 20.36 -0.22 -6.50
C ARG A 125 20.78 1.13 -7.11
N ILE A 126 19.89 1.75 -7.88
CA ILE A 126 20.14 3.07 -8.47
C ILE A 126 20.42 4.08 -7.38
N MET A 127 19.58 4.08 -6.33
CA MET A 127 19.77 4.97 -5.21
C MET A 127 21.12 4.70 -4.55
N SER A 128 21.49 3.45 -4.23
CA SER A 128 22.79 3.12 -3.61
C SER A 128 23.96 3.69 -4.43
N ALA A 129 23.94 3.44 -5.75
CA ALA A 129 24.97 3.96 -6.65
C ALA A 129 25.02 5.50 -6.64
N GLN A 130 23.87 6.19 -6.63
CA GLN A 130 23.81 7.65 -6.52
C GLN A 130 24.44 8.15 -5.22
N GLN A 131 24.15 7.49 -4.09
CA GLN A 131 24.71 7.89 -2.80
C GLN A 131 26.22 7.62 -2.72
N GLU A 132 26.69 6.53 -3.30
CA GLU A 132 28.12 6.25 -3.46
C GLU A 132 28.80 7.33 -4.30
N THR A 133 28.22 7.71 -5.44
CA THR A 133 28.74 8.82 -6.27
C THR A 133 28.80 10.14 -5.50
N ILE A 134 27.72 10.51 -4.79
CA ILE A 134 27.70 11.71 -3.94
C ILE A 134 28.80 11.68 -2.88
N ASN A 135 29.03 10.51 -2.26
CA ASN A 135 30.07 10.35 -1.25
C ASN A 135 31.47 10.51 -1.87
N LEU A 136 31.68 10.00 -3.09
CA LEU A 136 32.93 10.17 -3.83
C LEU A 136 33.20 11.63 -4.21
N GLU A 137 32.19 12.36 -4.69
CA GLU A 137 32.29 13.80 -5.00
C GLU A 137 32.60 14.63 -3.76
N LYS A 138 31.99 14.32 -2.61
CA LYS A 138 32.29 15.00 -1.34
C LYS A 138 33.72 14.74 -0.86
N ALA A 139 34.23 13.53 -1.08
CA ALA A 139 35.61 13.18 -0.74
C ALA A 139 36.63 13.80 -1.71
N HIS A 140 36.24 14.04 -2.96
CA HIS A 140 37.08 14.61 -4.01
C HIS A 140 36.35 15.76 -4.73
N PRO A 141 36.17 16.93 -4.07
CA PRO A 141 35.45 18.04 -4.67
C PRO A 141 36.18 18.50 -5.93
N ILE A 142 35.49 18.42 -7.06
CA ILE A 142 35.98 18.96 -8.33
C ILE A 142 36.06 20.49 -8.14
N LYS A 143 37.28 21.02 -8.23
CA LYS A 143 37.55 22.47 -8.14
C LYS A 143 37.13 23.19 -9.41
#